data_AF-A0A7C7YBP3-F1
#
_entry.id   AF-A0A7C7YBP3-F1
#
_cell.length_a   1.000
_cell.length_b   1.000
_cell.length_c   1.000
_cell.angle_alpha   90.00
_cell.angle_beta   90.00
_cell.angle_gamma   90.00
#
_symmetry.space_group_name_H-M   'P 1'
#
loop_
_entity.id
_entity.type
_entity.pdbx_description
1 polymer ?
#
loop_
_entity_poly.entity_id
_entity_poly.type
_entity_poly.pdbx_seq_one_letter_code
_entity_poly.pdbx_strand_id
1 'polypeptide(L)'
;MASLITFVTAYLVATDAIEIWHLFLLEPLLGIPLGLSNSAGRTIVFDLVGRDLMIRARAVITSSQTIANFVGSAIGGILIAQFGNAAIFWMLTGIYVVSWLMFFAVPRDRETAPASGASGWLSVLTQLREGFVYARRTPTIRWLLIMVSGVMFHGVTLTFFPIFARDLLEVGPQGFGYLISSMAVGSLTASVVLFKAGDFRGKGKIAIAGGTAMPILVIGFAFSNSFLLSLILGAITGALVGSYFSLVVTLLLTTAREDMRGRVQGLAIMLIQTIGIGFLLGGVLTELFDSREAMFIAHSFSLALWVLMLIKAKEVHRL
;
A
#
# COMPACT_ATOMS: atom_id res chain seq x y z
N MET A 1 7.69 -20.65 7.17
CA MET A 1 8.66 -19.60 7.53
C MET A 1 7.97 -18.37 8.10
N ALA A 2 7.07 -17.71 7.36
CA ALA A 2 6.33 -16.53 7.88
C ALA A 2 5.61 -16.81 9.21
N SER A 3 4.94 -17.96 9.35
CA SER A 3 4.28 -18.38 10.60
C SER A 3 5.23 -18.50 11.80
N LEU A 4 6.45 -18.99 11.58
CA LEU A 4 7.45 -19.12 12.65
C LEU A 4 7.94 -17.75 13.09
N ILE A 5 8.18 -16.85 12.15
CA ILE A 5 8.63 -15.49 12.43
C ILE A 5 7.56 -14.74 13.22
N THR A 6 6.30 -14.78 12.79
CA THR A 6 5.22 -14.13 13.54
C THR A 6 4.97 -14.77 14.90
N PHE A 7 5.19 -16.08 15.05
CA PHE A 7 5.09 -16.76 16.34
C PHE A 7 6.18 -16.27 17.31
N VAL A 8 7.43 -16.19 16.83
CA VAL A 8 8.55 -15.68 17.64
C VAL A 8 8.29 -14.23 18.05
N THR A 9 7.82 -13.38 17.13
CA THR A 9 7.43 -12.01 17.46
C THR A 9 6.30 -11.99 18.49
N ALA A 10 5.24 -12.80 18.31
CA ALA A 10 4.13 -12.88 19.26
C ALA A 10 4.60 -13.29 20.67
N TYR A 11 5.50 -14.25 20.74
CA TYR A 11 6.08 -14.73 22.00
C TYR A 11 6.90 -13.63 22.69
N LEU A 12 7.80 -12.96 21.96
CA LEU A 12 8.62 -11.87 22.50
C LEU A 12 7.78 -10.68 22.98
N VAL A 13 6.72 -10.34 22.26
CA VAL A 13 5.79 -9.27 22.67
C VAL A 13 4.99 -9.70 23.90
N ALA A 14 4.56 -10.96 23.99
CA ALA A 14 3.75 -11.45 25.11
C ALA A 14 4.56 -11.60 26.41
N THR A 15 5.88 -11.82 26.32
CA THR A 15 6.77 -11.93 27.48
C THR A 15 7.46 -10.62 27.86
N ASP A 16 7.11 -9.51 27.20
CA ASP A 16 7.78 -8.20 27.32
C ASP A 16 9.30 -8.26 27.09
N ALA A 17 9.81 -9.33 26.46
CA ALA A 17 11.22 -9.50 26.11
C ALA A 17 11.60 -8.87 24.76
N ILE A 18 10.64 -8.21 24.09
CA ILE A 18 10.85 -7.65 22.77
C ILE A 18 11.71 -6.37 22.82
N GLU A 19 12.95 -6.52 22.38
CA GLU A 19 13.84 -5.40 22.11
C GLU A 19 13.81 -4.96 20.63
N ILE A 20 14.18 -3.71 20.37
CA ILE A 20 14.16 -3.09 19.04
C ILE A 20 15.03 -3.88 18.03
N TRP A 21 16.15 -4.46 18.46
CA TRP A 21 17.03 -5.24 17.57
C TRP A 21 16.35 -6.50 17.04
N HIS A 22 15.41 -7.09 17.77
CA HIS A 22 14.64 -8.23 17.27
C HIS A 22 13.81 -7.82 16.05
N LEU A 23 13.20 -6.63 16.06
CA LEU A 23 12.42 -6.12 14.93
C LEU A 23 13.30 -5.89 13.70
N PHE A 24 14.51 -5.36 13.88
CA PHE A 24 15.47 -5.17 12.79
C PHE A 24 15.89 -6.49 12.11
N LEU A 25 15.82 -7.62 12.82
CA LEU A 25 16.15 -8.93 12.27
C LEU A 25 14.91 -9.67 11.73
N LEU A 26 13.80 -9.65 12.48
CA LEU A 26 12.59 -10.41 12.16
C LEU A 26 11.81 -9.81 10.97
N GLU A 27 11.71 -8.48 10.86
CA GLU A 27 10.95 -7.83 9.79
C GLU A 27 11.54 -8.08 8.39
N PRO A 28 12.87 -7.94 8.15
CA PRO A 28 13.46 -8.31 6.86
C PRO A 28 13.29 -9.80 6.55
N LEU A 29 13.44 -10.67 7.55
CA LEU A 29 13.24 -12.11 7.39
C LEU A 29 11.80 -12.47 7.05
N LEU A 30 10.82 -11.70 7.52
CA LEU A 30 9.40 -11.84 7.14
C LEU A 30 9.15 -11.33 5.71
N GLY A 31 9.84 -10.26 5.30
CA GLY A 31 9.71 -9.65 3.98
C GLY A 31 10.14 -10.58 2.84
N ILE A 32 11.19 -11.38 3.01
CA ILE A 32 11.68 -12.34 1.99
C ILE A 32 10.59 -13.34 1.55
N PRO A 33 9.97 -14.14 2.44
CA PRO A 33 8.95 -15.10 2.05
C PRO A 33 7.69 -14.42 1.51
N LEU A 34 7.33 -13.23 2.01
CA LEU A 34 6.19 -12.46 1.47
C LEU A 34 6.45 -11.99 0.02
N GLY A 35 7.66 -11.51 -0.26
CA GLY A 35 8.08 -11.13 -1.61
C GLY A 35 8.07 -12.30 -2.57
N LEU A 36 8.61 -13.45 -2.14
CA LEU A 36 8.58 -14.69 -2.92
C LEU A 36 7.16 -15.21 -3.15
N SER A 37 6.31 -15.21 -2.12
CA SER A 37 4.93 -15.68 -2.20
C SER A 37 4.10 -14.85 -3.19
N ASN A 38 4.30 -13.53 -3.22
CA ASN A 38 3.64 -12.65 -4.19
C ASN A 38 4.02 -12.95 -5.65
N SER A 39 5.23 -13.44 -5.88
CA SER A 39 5.71 -13.80 -7.22
C SER A 39 5.30 -15.23 -7.60
N ALA A 40 5.55 -16.20 -6.71
CA ALA A 40 5.21 -17.60 -6.91
C ALA A 40 3.70 -17.83 -7.03
N GLY A 41 2.89 -17.12 -6.23
CA GLY A 41 1.42 -17.22 -6.29
C GLY A 41 0.85 -16.82 -7.64
N ARG A 42 1.47 -15.85 -8.35
CA ARG A 42 1.02 -15.44 -9.68
C ARG A 42 1.25 -16.53 -10.73
N THR A 43 2.34 -17.28 -10.60
CA THR A 43 2.66 -18.41 -11.51
C THR A 43 1.79 -19.63 -11.20
N ILE A 44 1.66 -19.99 -9.92
CA ILE A 44 0.85 -21.15 -9.49
C ILE A 44 -0.61 -21.03 -9.92
N VAL A 45 -1.19 -19.83 -9.82
CA VAL A 45 -2.57 -19.58 -10.26
C VAL A 45 -2.71 -19.80 -11.77
N PHE A 46 -1.71 -19.40 -12.56
CA PHE A 46 -1.69 -19.66 -14.00
C PHE A 46 -1.68 -21.14 -14.33
N ASP A 47 -0.83 -21.91 -13.64
CA ASP A 47 -0.72 -23.36 -13.87
C ASP A 47 -1.99 -24.10 -13.44
N LEU A 48 -2.67 -23.64 -12.37
CA LEU A 48 -3.92 -24.23 -11.85
C LEU A 48 -5.13 -24.00 -12.76
N VAL A 49 -5.36 -22.77 -13.20
CA VAL A 49 -6.62 -22.41 -13.89
C VAL A 49 -6.48 -22.35 -15.41
N GLY A 50 -5.25 -22.29 -15.92
CA GLY A 50 -4.97 -22.10 -17.34
C GLY A 50 -5.33 -20.70 -17.86
N ARG A 51 -5.07 -20.46 -19.15
CA ARG A 51 -5.26 -19.15 -19.78
C ARG A 51 -6.73 -18.71 -19.82
N ASP A 52 -7.64 -19.66 -20.04
CA ASP A 52 -9.06 -19.36 -20.29
C ASP A 52 -9.81 -18.88 -19.04
N LEU A 53 -9.42 -19.36 -17.86
CA LEU A 53 -10.02 -18.96 -16.59
C LEU A 53 -9.20 -17.89 -15.85
N MET A 54 -8.07 -17.44 -16.40
CA MET A 54 -7.18 -16.47 -15.78
C MET A 54 -7.88 -15.17 -15.41
N ILE A 55 -8.81 -14.69 -16.26
CA ILE A 55 -9.59 -13.47 -15.98
C ILE A 55 -10.48 -13.67 -14.75
N ARG A 56 -11.18 -14.81 -14.65
CA ARG A 56 -12.04 -15.13 -13.51
C ARG A 56 -11.22 -15.34 -12.23
N ALA A 57 -10.11 -16.07 -12.33
CA ALA A 57 -9.20 -16.29 -11.21
C ALA A 57 -8.64 -14.97 -10.67
N ARG A 58 -8.24 -14.06 -11.58
CA ARG A 58 -7.74 -12.74 -11.19
C ARG A 58 -8.81 -11.86 -10.56
N ALA A 59 -10.05 -11.94 -11.02
CA ALA A 59 -11.18 -11.25 -10.38
C ALA A 59 -11.42 -11.75 -8.95
N VAL A 60 -11.37 -13.07 -8.71
CA VAL A 60 -11.50 -13.67 -7.38
C VAL A 60 -10.35 -13.21 -6.48
N ILE A 61 -9.09 -13.35 -6.92
CA ILE A 61 -7.91 -12.95 -6.13
C ILE A 61 -7.96 -11.46 -5.76
N THR A 62 -8.28 -10.59 -6.71
CA THR A 62 -8.35 -9.14 -6.46
C THR A 62 -9.46 -8.80 -5.47
N SER A 63 -10.61 -9.46 -5.59
CA SER A 63 -11.73 -9.32 -4.65
C SER A 63 -11.33 -9.79 -3.25
N SER A 64 -10.71 -10.97 -3.14
CA SER A 64 -10.21 -11.51 -1.87
C SER A 64 -9.16 -10.61 -1.22
N GLN A 65 -8.23 -10.05 -1.99
CA GLN A 65 -7.24 -9.09 -1.48
C GLN A 65 -7.87 -7.80 -0.98
N THR A 66 -8.90 -7.32 -1.67
CA THR A 66 -9.64 -6.12 -1.24
C THR A 66 -10.39 -6.38 0.07
N ILE A 67 -11.08 -7.53 0.17
CA ILE A 67 -11.76 -7.96 1.39
C ILE A 67 -10.76 -8.17 2.53
N ALA A 68 -9.63 -8.83 2.27
CA ALA A 68 -8.61 -9.08 3.27
C ALA A 68 -7.97 -7.79 3.79
N ASN A 69 -7.65 -6.83 2.90
CA ASN A 69 -7.17 -5.51 3.33
C ASN A 69 -8.21 -4.79 4.19
N PHE A 70 -9.48 -4.84 3.78
CA PHE A 70 -10.56 -4.23 4.52
C PHE A 70 -10.75 -4.86 5.91
N VAL A 71 -11.07 -6.15 5.94
CA VAL A 71 -11.39 -6.88 7.17
C VAL A 71 -10.16 -6.98 8.07
N GLY A 72 -8.98 -7.21 7.49
CA GLY A 72 -7.71 -7.30 8.22
C GLY A 72 -7.35 -6.00 8.93
N SER A 73 -7.52 -4.85 8.29
CA SER A 73 -7.24 -3.56 8.93
C SER A 73 -8.22 -3.23 10.06
N ALA A 74 -9.50 -3.57 9.89
CA ALA A 74 -10.53 -3.37 10.92
C ALA A 74 -10.29 -4.27 12.14
N ILE A 75 -10.05 -5.57 11.91
CA ILE A 75 -9.76 -6.53 12.98
C ILE A 75 -8.44 -6.17 13.67
N GLY A 76 -7.40 -5.83 12.91
CA GLY A 76 -6.10 -5.46 13.46
C GLY A 76 -6.18 -4.28 14.40
N GLY A 77 -6.91 -3.23 14.00
CA GLY A 77 -7.17 -2.07 14.84
C GLY A 77 -7.89 -2.38 16.15
N ILE A 78 -8.97 -3.17 16.08
CA ILE A 78 -9.74 -3.60 17.26
C ILE A 78 -8.90 -4.49 18.19
N LEU A 79 -8.13 -5.43 17.62
CA LEU A 79 -7.28 -6.33 18.39
C LEU A 79 -6.21 -5.57 19.17
N ILE A 80 -5.54 -4.62 18.51
CA ILE A 80 -4.53 -3.78 19.18
C ILE A 80 -5.18 -2.97 20.31
N ALA A 81 -6.37 -2.40 20.07
CA ALA A 81 -7.06 -1.58 21.05
C ALA A 81 -7.53 -2.37 22.29
N GLN A 82 -8.02 -3.60 22.12
CA GLN A 82 -8.63 -4.37 23.21
C GLN A 82 -7.67 -5.37 23.86
N PHE A 83 -6.78 -5.97 23.09
CA PHE A 83 -5.94 -7.09 23.52
C PHE A 83 -4.44 -6.79 23.40
N GLY A 84 -4.08 -5.58 22.96
CA GLY A 84 -2.69 -5.15 22.82
C GLY A 84 -1.96 -5.74 21.62
N ASN A 85 -0.67 -5.44 21.53
CA ASN A 85 0.14 -5.75 20.34
C ASN A 85 0.40 -7.25 20.15
N ALA A 86 0.46 -8.06 21.22
CA ALA A 86 0.72 -9.51 21.07
C ALA A 86 -0.41 -10.22 20.30
N ALA A 87 -1.66 -9.79 20.48
CA ALA A 87 -2.83 -10.43 19.91
C ALA A 87 -2.81 -10.44 18.38
N ILE A 88 -2.31 -9.38 17.74
CA ILE A 88 -2.26 -9.31 16.28
C ILE A 88 -1.24 -10.30 15.71
N PHE A 89 -0.08 -10.48 16.36
CA PHE A 89 0.93 -11.44 15.92
C PHE A 89 0.49 -12.89 16.13
N TRP A 90 -0.26 -13.18 17.20
CA TRP A 90 -0.90 -14.49 17.40
C TRP A 90 -1.91 -14.81 16.30
N MET A 91 -2.78 -13.85 15.96
CA MET A 91 -3.74 -14.03 14.86
C MET A 91 -3.03 -14.26 13.53
N LEU A 92 -2.01 -13.45 13.20
CA LEU A 92 -1.23 -13.59 11.97
C LEU A 92 -0.55 -14.96 11.89
N THR A 93 -0.04 -15.47 13.01
CA THR A 93 0.53 -16.81 13.09
C THR A 93 -0.50 -17.88 12.73
N GLY A 94 -1.71 -17.81 13.30
CA GLY A 94 -2.80 -18.71 12.97
C GLY A 94 -3.16 -18.67 11.47
N ILE A 95 -3.29 -17.47 10.90
CA ILE A 95 -3.59 -17.28 9.47
C ILE A 95 -2.49 -17.89 8.59
N TYR A 96 -1.21 -17.67 8.92
CA TYR A 96 -0.10 -18.24 8.15
C TYR A 96 -0.01 -19.77 8.28
N VAL A 97 -0.35 -20.33 9.44
CA VAL A 97 -0.45 -21.79 9.63
C VAL A 97 -1.58 -22.37 8.78
N VAL A 98 -2.78 -21.76 8.83
CA VAL A 98 -3.91 -22.20 7.99
C VAL A 98 -3.57 -22.09 6.51
N SER A 99 -2.97 -20.98 6.07
CA SER A 99 -2.52 -20.80 4.69
C SER A 99 -1.52 -21.88 4.26
N TRP A 100 -0.56 -22.21 5.14
CA TRP A 100 0.39 -23.30 4.89
C TRP A 100 -0.30 -24.67 4.80
N LEU A 101 -1.28 -24.95 5.66
CA LEU A 101 -2.05 -26.19 5.61
C LEU A 101 -2.87 -26.31 4.32
N MET A 102 -3.46 -25.21 3.83
CA MET A 102 -4.21 -25.21 2.58
C MET A 102 -3.36 -25.54 1.35
N PHE A 103 -2.04 -25.30 1.38
CA PHE A 103 -1.15 -25.70 0.27
C PHE A 103 -1.10 -27.22 0.07
N PHE A 104 -1.35 -28.03 1.10
CA PHE A 104 -1.42 -29.50 0.95
C PHE A 104 -2.68 -29.96 0.20
N ALA A 105 -3.71 -29.12 0.12
CA ALA A 105 -4.93 -29.43 -0.63
C ALA A 105 -4.84 -29.05 -2.12
N VAL A 106 -3.74 -28.44 -2.57
CA VAL A 106 -3.55 -28.04 -3.97
C VAL A 106 -3.08 -29.26 -4.79
N PRO A 107 -3.83 -29.67 -5.85
CA PRO A 107 -3.42 -30.78 -6.70
C PRO A 107 -2.05 -30.53 -7.35
N ARG A 108 -1.18 -31.53 -7.35
CA ARG A 108 0.19 -31.46 -7.91
C ARG A 108 0.30 -31.89 -9.37
N ASP A 109 -0.83 -32.21 -10.00
CA ASP A 109 -0.87 -33.10 -11.18
C ASP A 109 -0.65 -32.39 -12.52
N ARG A 110 0.00 -31.23 -12.55
CA ARG A 110 0.42 -30.62 -13.82
C ARG A 110 1.93 -30.52 -13.89
N GLU A 111 2.49 -31.30 -14.82
CA GLU A 111 3.83 -31.06 -15.36
C GLU A 111 3.91 -29.58 -15.74
N THR A 112 4.73 -28.85 -15.01
CA THR A 112 5.09 -27.48 -15.34
C THR A 112 5.66 -27.50 -16.75
N ALA A 113 4.91 -27.00 -17.74
CA ALA A 113 5.51 -26.71 -19.03
C ALA A 113 6.73 -25.79 -18.73
N PRO A 114 7.94 -26.12 -19.19
CA PRO A 114 9.09 -25.26 -18.96
C PRO A 114 8.70 -23.88 -19.47
N ALA A 115 8.80 -22.86 -18.60
CA ALA A 115 8.41 -21.49 -18.90
C ALA A 115 8.90 -21.14 -20.30
N SER A 116 7.97 -21.12 -21.26
CA SER A 116 8.33 -21.08 -22.66
C SER A 116 8.88 -19.69 -22.96
N GLY A 117 10.20 -19.64 -23.11
CA GLY A 117 10.92 -18.66 -23.91
C GLY A 117 10.65 -17.19 -23.59
N ALA A 118 11.14 -16.71 -22.44
CA ALA A 118 11.72 -15.39 -22.22
C ALA A 118 11.93 -15.24 -20.70
N SER A 119 13.11 -14.99 -20.12
CA SER A 119 14.26 -14.28 -20.67
C SER A 119 15.17 -13.82 -19.51
N GLY A 120 16.48 -13.80 -19.71
CA GLY A 120 17.43 -13.37 -18.68
C GLY A 120 17.25 -11.89 -18.26
N TRP A 121 18.02 -11.46 -17.24
CA TRP A 121 18.02 -10.07 -16.70
C TRP A 121 18.02 -8.98 -17.78
N LEU A 122 18.70 -9.21 -18.90
CA LEU A 122 18.73 -8.30 -20.06
C LEU A 122 17.34 -7.99 -20.63
N SER A 123 16.43 -8.95 -20.67
CA SER A 123 15.07 -8.75 -21.19
C SER A 123 14.17 -8.04 -20.19
N VAL A 124 14.36 -8.26 -18.88
CA VAL A 124 13.65 -7.48 -17.86
C VAL A 124 14.03 -6.01 -17.97
N LEU A 125 15.32 -5.69 -18.07
CA LEU A 125 15.80 -4.32 -18.31
C LEU A 125 15.26 -3.75 -19.63
N THR A 126 15.23 -4.57 -20.69
CA THR A 126 14.70 -4.14 -22.00
C THR A 126 13.21 -3.83 -21.93
N GLN A 127 12.41 -4.67 -21.27
CA GLN A 127 10.98 -4.46 -21.06
C GLN A 127 10.71 -3.23 -20.18
N LEU A 128 11.51 -2.99 -19.15
CA LEU A 128 11.44 -1.77 -18.33
C LEU A 128 11.78 -0.53 -19.15
N ARG A 129 12.83 -0.60 -19.99
CA ARG A 129 13.21 0.49 -20.89
C ARG A 129 12.11 0.80 -21.90
N GLU A 130 11.52 -0.22 -22.52
CA GLU A 130 10.40 -0.06 -23.45
C GLU A 130 9.17 0.54 -22.76
N GLY A 131 8.84 0.08 -21.55
CA GLY A 131 7.80 0.68 -20.71
C GLY A 131 8.07 2.16 -20.42
N PHE A 132 9.31 2.51 -20.08
CA PHE A 132 9.71 3.88 -19.75
C PHE A 132 9.65 4.81 -20.97
N VAL A 133 10.14 4.34 -22.13
CA VAL A 133 10.07 5.08 -23.39
C VAL A 133 8.60 5.33 -23.78
N TYR A 134 7.75 4.32 -23.63
CA TYR A 134 6.31 4.47 -23.87
C TYR A 134 5.68 5.48 -22.92
N ALA A 135 5.92 5.35 -21.62
CA ALA A 135 5.44 6.30 -20.62
C ALA A 135 5.87 7.74 -20.95
N ARG A 136 7.14 7.95 -21.32
CA ARG A 136 7.65 9.28 -21.68
C ARG A 136 6.96 9.89 -22.90
N ARG A 137 6.59 9.04 -23.88
CA ARG A 137 5.92 9.43 -25.14
C ARG A 137 4.40 9.59 -25.00
N THR A 138 3.78 8.98 -23.99
CA THR A 138 2.34 9.05 -23.76
C THR A 138 2.05 9.92 -22.53
N PRO A 139 1.68 11.22 -22.71
CA PRO A 139 1.56 12.18 -21.62
C PRO A 139 0.65 11.72 -20.48
N THR A 140 -0.47 11.07 -20.79
CA THR A 140 -1.41 10.55 -19.79
C THR A 140 -0.78 9.49 -18.89
N ILE A 141 -0.07 8.51 -19.47
CA ILE A 141 0.64 7.46 -18.72
C ILE A 141 1.78 8.07 -17.90
N ARG A 142 2.52 9.03 -18.47
CA ARG A 142 3.58 9.77 -17.75
C ARG A 142 3.04 10.38 -16.47
N TRP A 143 1.95 11.15 -16.57
CA TRP A 143 1.38 11.84 -15.43
C TRP A 143 0.82 10.88 -14.38
N LEU A 144 0.15 9.81 -14.81
CA LEU A 144 -0.33 8.78 -13.90
C LEU A 144 0.83 8.09 -13.15
N LEU A 145 1.96 7.81 -13.80
CA LEU A 145 3.14 7.25 -13.13
C LEU A 145 3.78 8.25 -12.15
N ILE A 146 3.83 9.53 -12.48
CA ILE A 146 4.31 10.53 -11.52
C ILE A 146 3.34 10.64 -10.34
N MET A 147 2.03 10.55 -10.56
CA MET A 147 1.07 10.41 -9.46
C MET A 147 1.46 9.22 -8.58
N VAL A 148 1.65 8.00 -9.11
CA VAL A 148 2.05 6.82 -8.32
C VAL A 148 3.25 7.09 -7.41
N SER A 149 4.27 7.83 -7.87
CA SER A 149 5.44 8.19 -7.04
C SER A 149 5.10 8.98 -5.76
N GLY A 150 3.92 9.61 -5.71
CA GLY A 150 3.38 10.27 -4.52
C GLY A 150 3.24 9.36 -3.30
N VAL A 151 3.25 8.03 -3.48
CA VAL A 151 3.35 7.03 -2.39
C VAL A 151 4.54 7.30 -1.46
N MET A 152 5.63 7.88 -1.96
CA MET A 152 6.80 8.20 -1.16
C MET A 152 6.44 9.13 0.00
N PHE A 153 5.59 10.14 -0.25
CA PHE A 153 5.13 11.06 0.80
C PHE A 153 4.23 10.35 1.82
N HIS A 154 3.47 9.34 1.40
CA HIS A 154 2.68 8.53 2.33
C HIS A 154 3.57 7.74 3.30
N GLY A 155 4.69 7.19 2.81
CA GLY A 155 5.70 6.54 3.67
C GLY A 155 6.25 7.50 4.72
N VAL A 156 6.52 8.76 4.33
CA VAL A 156 6.90 9.82 5.28
C VAL A 156 5.81 10.00 6.33
N THR A 157 4.54 10.16 5.92
CA THR A 157 3.43 10.34 6.87
C THR A 157 3.34 9.20 7.88
N LEU A 158 3.43 7.95 7.43
CA LEU A 158 3.34 6.75 8.27
C LEU A 158 4.43 6.69 9.35
N THR A 159 5.63 7.23 9.09
CA THR A 159 6.68 7.35 10.11
C THR A 159 6.29 8.29 11.26
N PHE A 160 5.53 9.35 10.99
CA PHE A 160 5.14 10.33 12.02
C PHE A 160 3.96 9.86 12.88
N PHE A 161 3.04 9.06 12.36
CA PHE A 161 1.83 8.67 13.10
C PHE A 161 2.08 8.11 14.52
N PRO A 162 3.05 7.19 14.75
CA PRO A 162 3.37 6.71 16.09
C PRO A 162 3.92 7.81 17.00
N ILE A 163 4.75 8.70 16.45
CA ILE A 163 5.35 9.83 17.18
C ILE A 163 4.26 10.81 17.61
N PHE A 164 3.32 11.12 16.72
CA PHE A 164 2.17 11.97 17.03
C PHE A 164 1.27 11.39 18.13
N ALA A 165 0.99 10.09 18.06
CA ALA A 165 0.16 9.43 19.06
C ALA A 165 0.82 9.42 20.45
N ARG A 166 2.16 9.31 20.51
CA ARG A 166 2.92 9.29 21.76
C ARG A 166 3.20 10.70 22.31
N ASP A 167 3.79 11.56 21.49
CA ASP A 167 4.40 12.83 21.94
C ASP A 167 3.47 14.03 21.83
N LEU A 168 2.46 13.98 20.96
CA LEU A 168 1.58 15.12 20.70
C LEU A 168 0.17 14.94 21.26
N LEU A 169 -0.38 13.73 21.10
CA LEU A 169 -1.73 13.39 21.55
C LEU A 169 -1.72 12.67 22.90
N GLU A 170 -0.56 12.17 23.35
CA GLU A 170 -0.38 11.48 24.63
C GLU A 170 -1.37 10.31 24.86
N VAL A 171 -1.80 9.64 23.78
CA VAL A 171 -2.86 8.62 23.81
C VAL A 171 -2.34 7.18 23.89
N GLY A 172 -1.02 7.01 23.98
CA GLY A 172 -0.36 5.72 24.09
C GLY A 172 -0.64 4.75 22.92
N PRO A 173 -0.32 3.45 23.08
CA PRO A 173 -0.48 2.44 22.02
C PRO A 173 -1.94 2.21 21.60
N GLN A 174 -2.88 2.29 22.54
CA GLN A 174 -4.31 2.10 22.26
C GLN A 174 -4.85 3.23 21.39
N GLY A 175 -4.51 4.49 21.70
CA GLY A 175 -4.89 5.64 20.88
C GLY A 175 -4.26 5.65 19.50
N PHE A 176 -3.01 5.20 19.39
CA PHE A 176 -2.39 4.92 18.08
C PHE A 176 -3.19 3.88 17.29
N GLY A 177 -3.61 2.79 17.94
CA GLY A 177 -4.47 1.77 17.34
C GLY A 177 -5.78 2.37 16.77
N TYR A 178 -6.46 3.23 17.53
CA TYR A 178 -7.66 3.93 17.06
C TYR A 178 -7.38 4.87 15.88
N LEU A 179 -6.24 5.54 15.88
CA LEU A 179 -5.84 6.45 14.81
C LEU A 179 -5.58 5.72 13.49
N ILE A 180 -4.87 4.59 13.53
CA ILE A 180 -4.68 3.72 12.36
C ILE A 180 -6.01 3.11 11.92
N SER A 181 -6.86 2.71 12.87
CA SER A 181 -8.19 2.19 12.59
C SER A 181 -9.06 3.20 11.86
N SER A 182 -9.01 4.48 12.24
CA SER A 182 -9.82 5.51 11.58
C SER A 182 -9.42 5.67 10.11
N MET A 183 -8.12 5.66 9.80
CA MET A 183 -7.63 5.65 8.41
C MET A 183 -8.13 4.43 7.63
N ALA A 184 -8.07 3.25 8.24
CA ALA A 184 -8.55 2.02 7.63
C ALA A 184 -10.05 2.08 7.31
N VAL A 185 -10.87 2.57 8.25
CA VAL A 185 -12.31 2.80 8.06
C VAL A 185 -12.55 3.78 6.92
N GLY A 186 -11.80 4.87 6.85
CA GLY A 186 -11.86 5.81 5.74
C GLY A 186 -11.58 5.17 4.37
N SER A 187 -10.45 4.45 4.27
CA SER A 187 -10.03 3.77 3.04
C SER A 187 -11.05 2.72 2.59
N LEU A 188 -11.64 2.01 3.55
CA LEU A 188 -12.77 1.12 3.29
C LEU A 188 -13.95 1.89 2.68
N THR A 189 -14.41 2.94 3.36
CA THR A 189 -15.59 3.69 2.93
C THR A 189 -15.40 4.17 1.50
N ALA A 190 -14.22 4.71 1.20
CA ALA A 190 -13.79 5.05 -0.15
C ALA A 190 -13.87 3.88 -1.14
N SER A 191 -13.38 2.70 -0.75
CA SER A 191 -13.41 1.49 -1.60
C SER A 191 -14.84 1.04 -1.92
N VAL A 192 -15.74 1.04 -0.94
CA VAL A 192 -17.15 0.68 -1.12
C VAL A 192 -17.87 1.72 -1.97
N VAL A 193 -17.59 3.01 -1.75
CA VAL A 193 -18.16 4.11 -2.56
C VAL A 193 -17.71 3.97 -4.01
N LEU A 194 -16.42 3.75 -4.27
CA LEU A 194 -15.91 3.55 -5.62
C LEU A 194 -16.46 2.28 -6.27
N PHE A 195 -16.60 1.19 -5.53
CA PHE A 195 -17.23 -0.04 -6.01
C PHE A 195 -18.67 0.21 -6.45
N LYS A 196 -19.46 0.91 -5.63
CA LYS A 196 -20.86 1.27 -5.94
C LYS A 196 -20.95 2.27 -7.11
N ALA A 197 -20.01 3.21 -7.21
CA ALA A 197 -19.97 4.18 -8.28
C ALA A 197 -19.65 3.55 -9.65
N GLY A 198 -18.97 2.40 -9.67
CA GLY A 198 -18.68 1.65 -10.89
C GLY A 198 -17.79 2.44 -11.87
N ASP A 199 -18.15 2.40 -13.16
CA ASP A 199 -17.46 3.18 -14.19
C ASP A 199 -18.11 4.56 -14.36
N PHE A 200 -17.43 5.60 -13.90
CA PHE A 200 -17.89 6.99 -13.98
C PHE A 200 -16.83 7.88 -14.65
N ARG A 201 -17.27 9.01 -15.21
CA ARG A 201 -16.38 9.99 -15.88
C ARG A 201 -15.73 10.92 -14.84
N GLY A 202 -14.49 11.35 -15.09
CA GLY A 202 -13.80 12.30 -14.23
C GLY A 202 -12.98 11.66 -13.11
N LYS A 203 -12.65 10.36 -13.24
CA LYS A 203 -11.79 9.62 -12.31
C LYS A 203 -10.44 10.33 -12.11
N GLY A 204 -9.89 10.90 -13.18
CA GLY A 204 -8.62 11.62 -13.12
C GLY A 204 -8.73 12.90 -12.29
N LYS A 205 -9.83 13.63 -12.39
CA LYS A 205 -10.07 14.84 -11.57
C LYS A 205 -10.20 14.49 -10.09
N ILE A 206 -10.96 13.44 -9.75
CA ILE A 206 -11.10 12.99 -8.36
C ILE A 206 -9.76 12.53 -7.80
N ALA A 207 -8.96 11.79 -8.58
CA ALA A 207 -7.64 11.35 -8.16
C ALA A 207 -6.69 12.52 -7.87
N ILE A 208 -6.65 13.55 -8.74
CA ILE A 208 -5.81 14.72 -8.52
C ILE A 208 -6.32 15.57 -7.35
N ALA A 209 -7.65 15.75 -7.23
CA ALA A 209 -8.25 16.48 -6.12
C ALA A 209 -7.95 15.80 -4.78
N GLY A 210 -8.08 14.47 -4.71
CA GLY A 210 -7.74 13.69 -3.52
C GLY A 210 -6.25 13.75 -3.18
N GLY A 211 -5.38 13.64 -4.20
CA GLY A 211 -3.94 13.82 -4.04
C GLY A 211 -3.56 15.21 -3.52
N THR A 212 -4.28 16.27 -3.91
CA THR A 212 -4.03 17.64 -3.44
C THR A 212 -4.59 17.89 -2.05
N ALA A 213 -5.78 17.35 -1.74
CA ALA A 213 -6.42 17.52 -0.44
C ALA A 213 -5.68 16.75 0.68
N MET A 214 -5.07 15.60 0.36
CA MET A 214 -4.32 14.78 1.31
C MET A 214 -3.22 15.57 2.06
N PRO A 215 -2.22 16.21 1.41
CA PRO A 215 -1.17 16.93 2.13
C PRO A 215 -1.72 18.10 2.96
N ILE A 216 -2.80 18.74 2.53
CA ILE A 216 -3.45 19.81 3.30
C ILE A 216 -4.03 19.26 4.61
N LEU A 217 -4.74 18.13 4.55
CA LEU A 217 -5.31 17.48 5.73
C LEU A 217 -4.23 16.95 6.66
N VAL A 218 -3.15 16.41 6.12
CA VAL A 218 -2.03 15.91 6.90
C VAL A 218 -1.27 17.04 7.59
N ILE A 219 -1.11 18.20 6.94
CA ILE A 219 -0.60 19.41 7.58
C ILE A 219 -1.57 19.86 8.69
N GLY A 220 -2.88 19.90 8.43
CA GLY A 220 -3.87 20.24 9.44
C GLY A 220 -3.86 19.30 10.65
N PHE A 221 -3.65 18.00 10.39
CA PHE A 221 -3.46 16.98 11.41
C PHE A 221 -2.23 17.28 12.29
N ALA A 222 -1.12 17.74 11.68
CA ALA A 222 0.09 18.07 12.43
C ALA A 222 -0.11 19.20 13.48
N PHE A 223 -1.13 20.03 13.29
CA PHE A 223 -1.47 21.12 14.21
C PHE A 223 -2.63 20.80 15.16
N SER A 224 -3.27 19.63 15.01
CA SER A 224 -4.39 19.21 15.85
C SER A 224 -3.91 18.75 17.23
N ASN A 225 -4.48 19.33 18.29
CA ASN A 225 -4.27 18.87 19.69
C ASN A 225 -5.45 18.04 20.21
N SER A 226 -6.51 17.87 19.41
CA SER A 226 -7.70 17.11 19.81
C SER A 226 -7.64 15.71 19.23
N PHE A 227 -7.74 14.71 20.10
CA PHE A 227 -7.75 13.31 19.66
C PHE A 227 -8.94 13.00 18.74
N LEU A 228 -10.14 13.50 19.06
CA LEU A 228 -11.32 13.27 18.22
C LEU A 228 -11.19 13.91 16.84
N LEU A 229 -10.66 15.13 16.77
CA LEU A 229 -10.39 15.80 15.49
C LEU A 229 -9.36 15.00 14.67
N SER A 230 -8.34 14.47 15.34
CA SER A 230 -7.30 13.63 14.74
C SER A 230 -7.87 12.34 14.17
N LEU A 231 -8.83 11.70 14.84
CA LEU A 231 -9.54 10.53 14.32
C LEU A 231 -10.35 10.86 13.05
N ILE A 232 -11.08 11.97 13.05
CA ILE A 232 -11.89 12.42 11.89
C ILE A 232 -10.98 12.75 10.70
N LEU A 233 -9.90 13.52 10.93
CA LEU A 233 -8.92 13.84 9.90
C LEU A 233 -8.21 12.58 9.38
N GLY A 234 -7.90 11.63 10.26
CA GLY A 234 -7.36 10.32 9.89
C GLY A 234 -8.29 9.54 8.98
N ALA A 235 -9.59 9.49 9.29
CA ALA A 235 -10.59 8.83 8.45
C ALA A 235 -10.73 9.49 7.08
N ILE A 236 -10.78 10.83 7.02
CA ILE A 236 -10.82 11.54 5.72
C ILE A 236 -9.55 11.27 4.92
N THR A 237 -8.37 11.34 5.58
CA THR A 237 -7.08 11.06 4.94
C THR A 237 -7.03 9.65 4.38
N GLY A 238 -7.46 8.65 5.15
CA GLY A 238 -7.55 7.26 4.72
C GLY A 238 -8.48 7.08 3.51
N ALA A 239 -9.64 7.75 3.50
CA ALA A 239 -10.55 7.73 2.37
C ALA A 239 -9.91 8.30 1.10
N LEU A 240 -9.23 9.46 1.21
CA LEU A 240 -8.55 10.07 0.07
C LEU A 240 -7.42 9.19 -0.44
N VAL A 241 -6.58 8.64 0.43
CA VAL A 241 -5.46 7.75 0.05
C VAL A 241 -5.99 6.48 -0.64
N GLY A 242 -7.00 5.84 -0.06
CA GLY A 242 -7.62 4.63 -0.63
C GLY A 242 -8.24 4.88 -2.00
N SER A 243 -9.04 5.94 -2.13
CA SER A 243 -9.61 6.33 -3.43
C SER A 243 -8.53 6.67 -4.45
N TYR A 244 -7.54 7.44 -4.03
CA TYR A 244 -6.43 7.89 -4.85
C TYR A 244 -5.66 6.73 -5.47
N PHE A 245 -5.17 5.79 -4.65
CA PHE A 245 -4.41 4.64 -5.14
C PHE A 245 -5.23 3.76 -6.07
N SER A 246 -6.47 3.48 -5.69
CA SER A 246 -7.38 2.65 -6.50
C SER A 246 -7.63 3.27 -7.88
N LEU A 247 -7.90 4.57 -7.93
CA LEU A 247 -8.16 5.28 -9.18
C LEU A 247 -6.91 5.34 -10.07
N VAL A 248 -5.74 5.70 -9.53
CA VAL A 248 -4.52 5.81 -10.35
C VAL A 248 -4.08 4.48 -10.94
N VAL A 249 -4.09 3.41 -10.14
CA VAL A 249 -3.73 2.07 -10.62
C VAL A 249 -4.72 1.59 -11.68
N THR A 250 -6.02 1.85 -11.48
CA THR A 250 -7.07 1.51 -12.46
C THR A 250 -6.88 2.30 -13.76
N LEU A 251 -6.66 3.61 -13.68
CA LEU A 251 -6.45 4.47 -14.85
C LEU A 251 -5.19 4.07 -15.63
N LEU A 252 -4.11 3.67 -14.95
CA LEU A 252 -2.90 3.14 -15.62
C LEU A 252 -3.22 1.87 -16.41
N LEU A 253 -4.04 0.97 -15.84
CA LEU A 253 -4.40 -0.28 -16.49
C LEU A 253 -5.31 -0.07 -17.69
N THR A 254 -6.32 0.80 -17.57
CA THR A 254 -7.33 1.02 -18.62
C THR A 254 -6.83 1.93 -19.74
N THR A 255 -5.93 2.88 -19.43
CA THR A 255 -5.40 3.85 -20.42
C THR A 255 -4.21 3.28 -21.20
N ALA A 256 -3.46 2.34 -20.64
CA ALA A 256 -2.31 1.77 -21.33
C ALA A 256 -2.75 0.88 -22.50
N ARG A 257 -2.00 0.97 -23.61
CA ARG A 257 -2.14 0.06 -24.76
C ARG A 257 -1.96 -1.39 -24.32
N GLU A 258 -2.73 -2.30 -24.93
CA GLU A 258 -2.80 -3.70 -24.52
C GLU A 258 -1.44 -4.39 -24.46
N ASP A 259 -0.58 -4.15 -25.44
CA ASP A 259 0.79 -4.68 -25.55
C ASP A 259 1.76 -4.09 -24.51
N MET A 260 1.44 -2.92 -23.95
CA MET A 260 2.28 -2.21 -22.97
C MET A 260 1.77 -2.28 -21.54
N ARG A 261 0.54 -2.77 -21.31
CA ARG A 261 -0.09 -2.84 -19.97
C ARG A 261 0.82 -3.50 -18.93
N GLY A 262 1.38 -4.67 -19.25
CA GLY A 262 2.26 -5.40 -18.33
C GLY A 262 3.52 -4.61 -17.94
N ARG A 263 4.12 -3.89 -18.89
CA ARG A 263 5.34 -3.10 -18.68
C ARG A 263 5.07 -1.84 -17.87
N VAL A 264 3.96 -1.15 -18.16
CA VAL A 264 3.52 0.02 -17.39
C VAL A 264 3.16 -0.38 -15.95
N GLN A 265 2.51 -1.53 -15.76
CA GLN A 265 2.22 -2.06 -14.42
C GLN A 265 3.50 -2.44 -13.67
N GLY A 266 4.51 -3.00 -14.36
CA GLY A 266 5.84 -3.24 -13.78
C GLY A 266 6.49 -1.95 -13.25
N LEU A 267 6.46 -0.87 -14.04
CA LEU A 267 6.94 0.44 -13.60
C LEU A 267 6.15 0.98 -12.40
N ALA A 268 4.82 0.85 -12.43
CA ALA A 268 3.97 1.29 -11.33
C ALA A 268 4.30 0.54 -10.02
N ILE A 269 4.48 -0.79 -10.08
CA ILE A 269 4.90 -1.58 -8.92
C ILE A 269 6.25 -1.12 -8.39
N MET A 270 7.23 -0.88 -9.27
CA MET A 270 8.55 -0.38 -8.87
C MET A 270 8.46 0.97 -8.17
N LEU A 271 7.61 1.88 -8.67
CA LEU A 271 7.34 3.17 -8.04
C LEU A 271 6.57 3.04 -6.72
N ILE A 272 5.66 2.08 -6.58
CA ILE A 272 4.97 1.82 -5.31
C ILE A 272 5.97 1.47 -4.20
N GLN A 273 7.01 0.70 -4.53
CA GLN A 273 8.05 0.32 -3.58
C GLN A 273 8.93 1.49 -3.11
N THR A 274 8.87 2.67 -3.76
CA THR A 274 9.57 3.87 -3.26
C THR A 274 8.97 4.40 -1.96
N ILE A 275 7.86 3.83 -1.47
CA ILE A 275 7.37 4.07 -0.11
C ILE A 275 8.48 3.83 0.94
N GLY A 276 9.39 2.87 0.69
CA GLY A 276 10.56 2.61 1.53
C GLY A 276 11.48 3.83 1.66
N ILE A 277 11.67 4.57 0.58
CA ILE A 277 12.42 5.84 0.58
C ILE A 277 11.69 6.87 1.44
N GLY A 278 10.35 6.87 1.39
CA GLY A 278 9.52 7.69 2.26
C GLY A 278 9.75 7.42 3.74
N PHE A 279 9.81 6.15 4.16
CA PHE A 279 10.12 5.80 5.55
C PHE A 279 11.50 6.31 5.98
N LEU A 280 12.52 6.14 5.14
CA LEU A 280 13.88 6.64 5.40
C LEU A 280 13.91 8.16 5.53
N LEU A 281 13.27 8.87 4.60
CA LEU A 281 13.17 10.33 4.63
C LEU A 281 12.41 10.82 5.87
N GLY A 282 11.34 10.12 6.26
CA GLY A 282 10.62 10.39 7.50
C GLY A 282 11.54 10.27 8.72
N GLY A 283 12.34 9.21 8.80
CA GLY A 283 13.31 9.02 9.89
C GLY A 283 14.37 10.13 9.96
N VAL A 284 14.95 10.50 8.82
CA VAL A 284 15.92 11.62 8.77
C VAL A 284 15.25 12.94 9.17
N LEU A 285 14.03 13.20 8.71
CA LEU A 285 13.31 14.42 9.07
C LEU A 285 12.97 14.49 10.56
N THR A 286 12.66 13.36 11.21
CA THR A 286 12.40 13.31 12.66
C THR A 286 13.65 13.53 13.51
N GLU A 287 14.85 13.31 12.96
CA GLU A 287 16.11 13.56 13.66
C GLU A 287 16.54 15.03 13.54
N LEU A 288 16.23 15.67 12.41
CA LEU A 288 16.67 17.04 12.10
C LEU A 288 15.69 18.13 12.55
N PHE A 289 14.40 17.82 12.61
CA PHE A 289 13.34 18.80 12.86
C PHE A 289 12.33 18.28 13.87
N ASP A 290 11.62 19.22 14.50
CA ASP A 290 10.49 18.87 15.35
C ASP A 290 9.36 18.22 14.53
N SER A 291 8.59 17.33 15.14
CA SER A 291 7.58 16.51 14.44
C SER A 291 6.59 17.33 13.60
N ARG A 292 6.20 18.52 14.08
CA ARG A 292 5.29 19.43 13.36
C ARG A 292 5.97 20.07 12.15
N GLU A 293 7.20 20.55 12.32
CA GLU A 293 7.98 21.19 11.26
C GLU A 293 8.34 20.19 10.16
N ALA A 294 8.79 19.00 10.56
CA ALA A 294 9.12 17.89 9.67
C ALA A 294 7.92 17.49 8.79
N MET A 295 6.74 17.35 9.38
CA MET A 295 5.51 17.08 8.63
C MET A 295 5.12 18.22 7.69
N PHE A 296 5.21 19.46 8.17
CA PHE A 296 4.91 20.64 7.37
C PHE A 296 5.82 20.73 6.14
N ILE A 297 7.12 20.55 6.31
CA ILE A 297 8.11 20.56 5.22
C ILE A 297 7.80 19.44 4.21
N ALA A 298 7.69 18.20 4.67
CA ALA A 298 7.46 17.05 3.80
C ALA A 298 6.16 17.20 2.97
N HIS A 299 5.08 17.63 3.60
CA HIS A 299 3.79 17.76 2.94
C HIS A 299 3.65 19.06 2.15
N SER A 300 4.47 20.09 2.41
CA SER A 300 4.59 21.25 1.52
C SER A 300 5.22 20.86 0.19
N PHE A 301 6.26 20.02 0.19
CA PHE A 301 6.82 19.46 -1.05
C PHE A 301 5.81 18.58 -1.79
N SER A 302 5.06 17.75 -1.05
CA SER A 302 3.98 16.95 -1.61
C SER A 302 2.91 17.84 -2.27
N LEU A 303 2.46 18.88 -1.55
CA LEU A 303 1.47 19.83 -2.05
C LEU A 303 1.95 20.56 -3.30
N ALA A 304 3.21 21.00 -3.34
CA ALA A 304 3.79 21.64 -4.52
C ALA A 304 3.76 20.71 -5.74
N LEU A 305 4.09 19.43 -5.57
CA LEU A 305 3.99 18.42 -6.63
C LEU A 305 2.53 18.28 -7.11
N TRP A 306 1.58 18.21 -6.18
CA TRP A 306 0.15 18.06 -6.50
C TRP A 306 -0.45 19.28 -7.18
N VAL A 307 -0.07 20.49 -6.76
CA VAL A 307 -0.47 21.74 -7.44
C VAL A 307 0.11 21.78 -8.85
N LEU A 308 1.36 21.35 -9.04
CA LEU A 308 1.94 21.22 -10.37
C LEU A 308 1.17 20.20 -11.24
N MET A 309 0.69 19.10 -10.65
CA MET A 309 -0.18 18.13 -11.34
C MET A 309 -1.51 18.75 -11.75
N LEU A 310 -2.18 19.47 -10.85
CA LEU A 310 -3.43 20.18 -11.15
C LEU A 310 -3.28 21.11 -12.36
N ILE A 311 -2.15 21.81 -12.47
CA ILE A 311 -1.92 22.79 -13.54
C ILE A 311 -1.50 22.11 -14.85
N LYS A 312 -0.59 21.12 -14.78
CA LYS A 312 0.09 20.57 -15.96
C LYS A 312 -0.51 19.27 -16.50
N ALA A 313 -1.18 18.46 -15.68
CA ALA A 313 -1.71 17.15 -16.08
C ALA A 313 -3.09 17.26 -16.76
N LYS A 314 -3.25 18.16 -17.74
CA LYS A 314 -4.53 18.42 -18.43
C LYS A 314 -5.12 17.17 -19.09
N GLU A 315 -4.26 16.24 -19.50
CA GLU A 315 -4.64 14.98 -20.12
C GLU A 315 -5.33 14.04 -19.12
N VAL A 316 -4.89 14.04 -17.85
CA VAL A 316 -5.49 13.23 -16.78
C VAL A 316 -6.85 13.79 -16.38
N HIS A 317 -7.04 15.12 -16.42
CA HIS A 317 -8.35 15.75 -16.14
C HIS A 317 -9.47 15.33 -17.10
N ARG A 318 -9.11 14.77 -18.26
CA ARG A 318 -10.07 14.34 -19.29
C ARG A 318 -10.53 12.88 -19.12
N LEU A 319 -9.91 12.13 -18.20
CA LEU A 319 -10.29 10.77 -17.79
C LEU A 319 -11.37 10.83 -16.69
#